data_AF-A0A5C4M2J1-F1
#
_entry.id   AF-A0A5C4M2J1-F1
#
_cell.length_a   1.000
_cell.length_b   1.000
_cell.length_c   1.000
_cell.angle_alpha   90.00
_cell.angle_beta   90.00
_cell.angle_gamma   90.00
#
_symmetry.space_group_name_H-M   'P 1'
#
loop_
_entity.id
_entity.type
_entity.pdbx_description
1 polymer ?
#
loop_
_entity_poly.entity_id
_entity_poly.type
_entity_poly.pdbx_seq_one_letter_code
_entity_poly.pdbx_strand_id
1 'polypeptide(L)'
;MNEQDWEAVAEAIRERMQEIHIGQRELADSTGVSAATIRELMYNYKPRRRSTRTLRAISVGLEWSPDYVESVLYSRAPVESSAAGDATVAGVAVESKTISAQLNLVLRHVDEIRADVRDLKEMLTKHKRSS
;
A
#
# COMPACT_ATOMS: atom_id res chain seq x y z
N MET A 1 -22.40 -11.43 0.70
CA MET A 1 -21.87 -10.12 1.15
C MET A 1 -20.43 -10.37 1.53
N ASN A 2 -19.46 -10.00 0.70
CA ASN A 2 -18.05 -10.28 0.98
C ASN A 2 -17.53 -9.18 1.92
N GLU A 3 -17.52 -9.49 3.20
CA GLU A 3 -16.90 -8.67 4.24
C GLU A 3 -15.39 -8.63 3.98
N GLN A 4 -14.82 -7.42 3.90
CA GLN A 4 -13.41 -7.24 3.57
C GLN A 4 -12.56 -7.56 4.79
N ASP A 5 -11.76 -8.61 4.71
CA ASP A 5 -10.91 -9.06 5.82
C ASP A 5 -9.55 -8.36 5.80
N TRP A 6 -9.57 -7.11 6.28
CA TRP A 6 -8.36 -6.30 6.42
C TRP A 6 -7.42 -6.81 7.52
N GLU A 7 -7.92 -7.61 8.45
CA GLU A 7 -7.12 -8.20 9.52
C GLU A 7 -6.25 -9.34 8.98
N ALA A 8 -6.84 -10.24 8.17
CA ALA A 8 -6.11 -11.29 7.47
C ALA A 8 -5.02 -10.73 6.53
N VAL A 9 -5.31 -9.62 5.83
CA VAL A 9 -4.31 -8.92 5.00
C VAL A 9 -3.14 -8.42 5.85
N ALA A 10 -3.43 -7.79 7.00
CA ALA A 10 -2.41 -7.24 7.87
C ALA A 10 -1.53 -8.34 8.47
N GLU A 11 -2.11 -9.48 8.84
CA GLU A 11 -1.41 -10.66 9.33
C GLU A 11 -0.50 -11.26 8.27
N ALA A 12 -1.04 -11.57 7.08
CA ALA A 12 -0.27 -12.13 5.99
C ALA A 12 0.96 -11.27 5.65
N ILE A 13 0.80 -9.94 5.59
CA ILE A 13 1.91 -9.02 5.32
C ILE A 13 2.98 -9.10 6.42
N ARG A 14 2.59 -9.13 7.70
CA ARG A 14 3.54 -9.22 8.82
C ARG A 14 4.32 -10.53 8.78
N GLU A 15 3.64 -11.65 8.59
CA GLU A 15 4.26 -12.97 8.50
C GLU A 15 5.25 -13.03 7.35
N ARG A 16 4.84 -12.60 6.16
CA ARG A 16 5.73 -12.64 4.99
C ARG A 16 6.96 -11.77 5.16
N MET A 17 6.81 -10.56 5.70
CA MET A 17 7.94 -9.69 5.99
C MET A 17 8.92 -10.33 6.99
N GLN A 18 8.43 -11.10 7.96
CA GLN A 18 9.28 -11.86 8.88
C GLN A 18 9.98 -13.02 8.18
N GLU A 19 9.29 -13.75 7.30
CA GLU A 19 9.86 -14.86 6.53
C GLU A 19 11.02 -14.43 5.64
N ILE A 20 10.86 -13.31 4.91
CA ILE A 20 11.89 -12.80 3.99
C ILE A 20 12.84 -11.79 4.67
N HIS A 21 12.69 -11.60 5.99
CA HIS A 21 13.53 -10.73 6.83
C HIS A 21 13.65 -9.26 6.36
N ILE A 22 12.58 -8.68 5.81
CA ILE A 22 12.57 -7.27 5.39
C ILE A 22 11.82 -6.35 6.36
N GLY A 23 12.27 -5.10 6.42
CA GLY A 23 11.62 -4.05 7.22
C GLY A 23 10.55 -3.25 6.47
N GLN A 24 9.72 -2.49 7.20
CA GLN A 24 8.69 -1.60 6.60
C GLN A 24 9.27 -0.57 5.62
N ARG A 25 10.48 -0.07 5.92
CA ARG A 25 11.17 0.91 5.08
C ARG A 25 11.62 0.27 3.76
N GLU A 26 12.14 -0.93 3.83
CA GLU A 26 12.59 -1.68 2.65
C GLU A 26 11.42 -2.07 1.75
N LEU A 27 10.30 -2.50 2.34
CA LEU A 27 9.06 -2.71 1.59
C LEU A 27 8.52 -1.41 0.97
N ALA A 28 8.64 -0.27 1.67
CA ALA A 28 8.24 1.03 1.12
C ALA A 28 9.10 1.40 -0.10
N ASP A 29 10.41 1.21 0.03
CA ASP A 29 11.39 1.52 -1.01
C ASP A 29 11.21 0.61 -2.24
N SER A 30 10.92 -0.69 -2.05
CA SER A 30 10.72 -1.65 -3.15
C SER A 30 9.37 -1.48 -3.88
N THR A 31 8.31 -1.08 -3.17
CA THR A 31 6.96 -0.96 -3.72
C THR A 31 6.62 0.45 -4.20
N GLY A 32 7.38 1.45 -3.78
CA GLY A 32 7.04 2.87 -3.96
C GLY A 32 5.83 3.34 -3.15
N VAL A 33 5.35 2.52 -2.21
CA VAL A 33 4.26 2.85 -1.29
C VAL A 33 4.85 3.52 -0.04
N SER A 34 4.25 4.59 0.45
CA SER A 34 4.79 5.29 1.63
C SER A 34 4.80 4.37 2.86
N ALA A 35 5.85 4.47 3.69
CA ALA A 35 5.95 3.72 4.94
C ALA A 35 4.77 3.99 5.90
N ALA A 36 4.15 5.17 5.81
CA ALA A 36 2.91 5.49 6.52
C ALA A 36 1.73 4.63 6.03
N THR A 37 1.59 4.43 4.71
CA THR A 37 0.55 3.58 4.13
C THR A 37 0.75 2.11 4.49
N ILE A 38 1.99 1.61 4.45
CA ILE A 38 2.32 0.24 4.89
C ILE A 38 1.97 0.07 6.37
N ARG A 39 2.36 1.02 7.22
CA ARG A 39 2.01 1.02 8.65
C ARG A 39 0.50 1.04 8.88
N GLU A 40 -0.23 1.91 8.19
CA GLU A 40 -1.69 1.97 8.30
C GLU A 40 -2.35 0.63 7.92
N LEU A 41 -1.82 -0.06 6.90
CA LEU A 41 -2.31 -1.36 6.45
C LEU A 41 -1.98 -2.47 7.47
N MET A 42 -0.75 -2.50 8.00
CA MET A 42 -0.29 -3.51 8.95
C MET A 42 -0.96 -3.42 10.33
N TYR A 43 -1.41 -2.23 10.74
CA TYR A 43 -2.07 -2.02 12.03
C TYR A 43 -3.58 -1.79 11.90
N ASN A 44 -4.14 -1.94 10.70
CA ASN A 44 -5.56 -1.72 10.39
C ASN A 44 -6.11 -0.37 10.95
N TYR A 45 -5.28 0.68 10.96
CA TYR A 45 -5.69 1.98 11.47
C TYR A 45 -6.68 2.63 10.48
N LYS A 46 -7.97 2.47 10.76
CA LYS A 46 -9.12 2.88 9.92
C LYS A 46 -9.11 2.14 8.57
N PRO A 47 -10.00 1.15 8.34
CA PRO A 47 -10.12 0.44 7.07
C PRO A 47 -10.66 1.40 5.99
N ARG A 48 -9.77 2.21 5.43
CA ARG A 48 -10.03 2.98 4.21
C ARG A 48 -9.71 2.06 3.05
N ARG A 49 -10.71 1.77 2.22
CA ARG A 49 -10.58 1.03 0.96
C ARG A 49 -9.32 1.49 0.21
N ARG A 50 -8.29 0.64 0.21
CA ARG A 50 -7.06 0.91 -0.54
C ARG A 50 -7.26 0.54 -2.00
N SER A 51 -6.56 1.24 -2.88
CA SER A 51 -6.66 0.93 -4.31
C SER A 51 -6.12 -0.48 -4.55
N THR A 52 -6.80 -1.27 -5.38
CA THR A 52 -6.35 -2.59 -5.84
C THR A 52 -4.90 -2.55 -6.32
N ARG A 53 -4.47 -1.43 -6.90
CA ARG A 53 -3.08 -1.23 -7.34
C ARG A 53 -2.07 -1.17 -6.19
N THR A 54 -2.40 -0.56 -5.06
CA THR A 54 -1.54 -0.55 -3.87
C THR A 54 -1.37 -1.97 -3.32
N LEU A 55 -2.46 -2.74 -3.28
CA LEU A 55 -2.43 -4.14 -2.85
C LEU A 55 -1.59 -5.01 -3.81
N ARG A 56 -1.68 -4.76 -5.12
CA ARG A 56 -0.82 -5.40 -6.13
C ARG A 56 0.65 -5.05 -5.97
N ALA A 57 0.98 -3.77 -5.77
CA ALA A 57 2.35 -3.33 -5.56
C ALA A 57 2.97 -3.98 -4.32
N ILE A 58 2.21 -4.05 -3.23
CA ILE A 58 2.63 -4.73 -1.99
C ILE A 58 2.79 -6.23 -2.22
N SER A 59 1.87 -6.88 -2.95
CA SER A 59 2.00 -8.30 -3.28
C SER A 59 3.29 -8.59 -4.02
N VAL A 60 3.60 -7.81 -5.06
CA VAL A 60 4.84 -7.96 -5.83
C VAL A 60 6.07 -7.68 -4.96
N GLY A 61 6.04 -6.65 -4.12
CA GLY A 61 7.14 -6.33 -3.20
C GLY A 61 7.38 -7.36 -2.09
N LEU A 62 6.40 -8.22 -1.83
CA LEU A 62 6.48 -9.36 -0.91
C LEU A 62 6.74 -10.69 -1.63
N GLU A 63 7.08 -10.63 -2.93
CA GLU A 63 7.34 -11.79 -3.79
C GLU A 63 6.12 -12.70 -3.98
N TRP A 64 4.91 -12.15 -3.86
CA TRP A 64 3.66 -12.84 -4.16
C TRP A 64 3.13 -12.50 -5.55
N SER A 65 2.17 -13.33 -6.02
CA SER A 65 1.37 -13.01 -7.19
C SER A 65 0.66 -11.66 -7.01
N PRO A 66 0.55 -10.80 -8.04
CA PRO A 66 -0.04 -9.47 -7.91
C PRO A 66 -1.42 -9.46 -7.24
N ASP A 67 -2.23 -10.49 -7.47
CA ASP A 67 -3.61 -10.54 -6.96
C ASP A 67 -3.72 -11.21 -5.56
N TYR A 68 -2.59 -11.61 -4.96
CA TYR A 68 -2.60 -12.37 -3.70
C TYR A 68 -3.22 -11.58 -2.55
N VAL A 69 -2.75 -10.37 -2.26
CA VAL A 69 -3.28 -9.56 -1.16
C VAL A 69 -4.76 -9.20 -1.38
N GLU A 70 -5.18 -9.02 -2.63
CA GLU A 70 -6.59 -8.82 -2.97
C GLU A 70 -7.41 -10.10 -2.74
N SER A 71 -6.86 -11.28 -3.05
CA SER A 71 -7.52 -12.56 -2.77
C SER A 71 -7.72 -12.79 -1.27
N VAL A 72 -6.71 -12.48 -0.45
CA VAL A 72 -6.80 -12.52 1.03
C VAL A 72 -7.87 -11.58 1.54
N LEU A 73 -7.93 -10.35 1.01
CA LEU A 73 -8.93 -9.34 1.40
C LEU A 73 -10.38 -9.81 1.19
N TYR A 74 -10.62 -10.55 0.10
CA TYR A 74 -11.95 -11.04 -0.25
C TYR A 74 -12.23 -12.48 0.24
N SER A 75 -11.36 -13.03 1.10
CA SER A 75 -11.37 -14.43 1.55
C SER A 75 -11.52 -15.41 0.38
N ARG A 76 -10.95 -15.06 -0.78
CA ARG A 76 -10.91 -15.91 -1.97
C ARG A 76 -9.68 -16.80 -1.81
N ALA A 77 -9.88 -18.12 -1.75
CA ALA A 77 -8.81 -19.09 -1.53
C ALA A 77 -7.55 -18.74 -2.37
N PRO A 78 -6.35 -18.68 -1.76
CA PRO A 78 -5.16 -18.21 -2.45
C PRO A 78 -4.81 -19.17 -3.59
N VAL A 79 -4.77 -18.66 -4.82
CA VAL A 79 -4.16 -19.40 -5.93
C VAL A 79 -2.66 -19.17 -5.81
N GLU A 80 -1.98 -20.05 -5.08
CA GLU A 80 -0.53 -20.12 -5.10
C GLU A 80 -0.09 -20.56 -6.50
N SER A 81 0.10 -19.60 -7.40
CA SER A 81 0.63 -19.87 -8.73
C SER A 81 2.08 -19.40 -8.78
N SER A 82 2.96 -20.36 -8.49
CA SER A 82 4.37 -20.32 -8.83
C SER A 82 4.54 -20.06 -10.34
N ALA A 83 5.33 -19.04 -10.66
CA ALA A 83 5.96 -18.69 -11.93
C ALA A 83 5.44 -19.32 -13.24
N ALA A 84 4.90 -18.48 -14.14
CA ALA A 84 5.21 -18.39 -15.59
C ALA A 84 4.07 -17.70 -16.37
N GLY A 85 4.40 -16.71 -17.20
CA GLY A 85 3.41 -16.05 -18.07
C GLY A 85 3.98 -14.85 -18.82
N ASP A 86 5.04 -15.09 -19.59
CA ASP A 86 5.73 -14.13 -20.44
C ASP A 86 4.98 -13.92 -21.80
N ALA A 87 5.18 -12.74 -22.40
CA ALA A 87 4.92 -12.36 -23.82
C ALA A 87 3.86 -11.29 -24.17
N THR A 88 2.84 -10.97 -23.36
CA THR A 88 1.85 -9.89 -23.73
C THR A 88 2.08 -8.55 -23.01
N VAL A 89 3.25 -8.36 -22.40
CA VAL A 89 3.46 -7.40 -21.30
C VAL A 89 3.98 -6.03 -21.77
N ALA A 90 4.57 -5.92 -22.97
CA ALA A 90 5.36 -4.73 -23.33
C ALA A 90 4.56 -3.42 -23.52
N GLY A 91 3.42 -3.45 -24.22
CA GLY A 91 2.59 -2.25 -24.45
C GLY A 91 1.81 -1.81 -23.21
N VAL A 92 1.24 -2.77 -22.48
CA VAL A 92 0.53 -2.55 -21.21
C VAL A 92 1.50 -2.07 -20.12
N ALA A 93 2.77 -2.50 -20.15
CA ALA A 93 3.77 -2.06 -19.18
C ALA A 93 4.14 -0.58 -19.29
N VAL A 94 4.12 0.03 -20.48
CA VAL A 94 4.46 1.45 -20.65
C VAL A 94 3.33 2.35 -20.15
N GLU A 95 2.08 2.04 -20.50
CA GLU A 95 0.91 2.76 -20.03
C GLU A 95 0.72 2.58 -18.50
N SER A 96 0.94 1.35 -18.01
CA SER A 96 0.97 1.05 -16.58
C SER A 96 2.06 1.83 -15.82
N LYS A 97 3.26 2.00 -16.40
CA LYS A 97 4.34 2.81 -15.80
C LYS A 97 3.99 4.30 -15.74
N THR A 98 3.37 4.86 -16.78
CA THR A 98 2.98 6.28 -16.82
C THR A 98 1.87 6.60 -15.83
N ILE A 99 0.80 5.79 -15.83
CA ILE A 99 -0.26 5.87 -14.81
C ILE A 99 0.35 5.65 -13.41
N SER A 100 1.44 4.88 -13.35
CA SER A 100 2.16 4.65 -12.10
C SER A 100 2.85 5.87 -11.52
N ALA A 101 3.59 6.58 -12.35
CA ALA A 101 4.24 7.83 -11.99
C ALA A 101 3.22 8.91 -11.59
N GLN A 102 2.11 9.02 -12.31
CA GLN A 102 1.06 10.01 -12.02
C GLN A 102 0.39 9.78 -10.66
N LEU A 103 0.07 8.53 -10.31
CA LEU A 103 -0.52 8.23 -9.00
C LEU A 103 0.47 8.49 -7.84
N ASN A 104 1.75 8.17 -8.02
CA ASN A 104 2.76 8.45 -7.01
C ASN A 104 2.93 9.97 -6.79
N LEU A 105 2.79 10.77 -7.84
CA LEU A 105 2.75 12.22 -7.72
C LEU A 105 1.54 12.69 -6.90
N VAL A 106 0.35 12.18 -7.21
CA VAL A 106 -0.87 12.53 -6.46
C VAL A 106 -0.78 12.11 -4.99
N LEU A 107 -0.23 10.93 -4.71
CA LEU A 107 -0.04 10.47 -3.33
C LEU A 107 0.95 11.34 -2.56
N ARG A 108 2.05 11.78 -3.19
CA ARG A 108 2.97 12.76 -2.57
C ARG A 108 2.27 14.07 -2.25
N HIS A 109 1.49 14.60 -3.19
CA HIS A 109 0.72 15.83 -2.96
C HIS A 109 -0.29 15.67 -1.81
N VAL A 110 -0.93 14.50 -1.68
CA VAL A 110 -1.84 14.23 -0.54
C VAL A 110 -1.08 14.18 0.78
N ASP A 111 0.11 13.60 0.81
CA ASP A 111 0.94 13.56 2.03
C ASP A 111 1.47 14.95 2.41
N GLU A 112 1.86 15.77 1.44
CA GLU A 112 2.22 17.19 1.62
C GLU A 112 1.05 17.99 2.19
N ILE A 113 -0.14 17.89 1.59
CA ILE A 113 -1.35 18.56 2.11
C ILE A 113 -1.65 18.13 3.55
N ARG A 114 -1.46 16.85 3.87
CA ARG A 114 -1.67 16.36 5.24
C ARG A 114 -0.64 16.92 6.23
N ALA A 115 0.60 17.11 5.80
CA ALA A 115 1.63 17.75 6.61
C ALA A 115 1.27 19.22 6.86
N ASP A 116 0.92 19.96 5.81
CA ASP A 116 0.53 21.36 5.91
C ASP A 116 -0.69 21.56 6.84
N VAL A 117 -1.69 20.69 6.74
CA VAL A 117 -2.86 20.72 7.62
C VAL A 117 -2.49 20.46 9.09
N ARG A 118 -1.46 19.65 9.35
CA ARG A 118 -0.96 19.41 10.71
C ARG A 118 -0.26 20.66 11.25
N ASP A 119 0.62 21.25 10.45
CA ASP A 119 1.39 22.44 10.83
C ASP A 119 0.46 23.63 11.10
N LEU A 120 -0.57 23.81 10.26
CA LEU A 120 -1.62 24.81 10.48
C LEU A 120 -2.37 24.60 11.81
N LYS A 121 -2.65 23.34 12.19
CA LYS A 121 -3.26 23.04 13.50
C LYS A 121 -2.31 23.37 14.65
N GLU A 122 -1.02 23.12 14.50
CA GLU A 122 -0.01 23.47 15.51
C GLU A 122 0.14 25.00 15.67
N MET A 123 0.12 25.74 14.56
CA MET A 123 0.12 27.21 14.58
C MET A 123 -1.12 27.77 15.28
N LEU A 124 -2.30 27.25 14.96
CA LEU A 124 -3.56 27.69 15.58
C LEU A 124 -3.58 27.40 17.08
N THR A 125 -3.07 26.24 17.50
CA THR A 125 -3.00 25.88 18.93
C THR A 125 -1.98 26.70 19.70
N LYS A 126 -0.85 27.09 19.08
CA LYS A 126 0.12 28.03 19.68
C LYS A 126 -0.46 29.44 19.83
N HIS A 127 -1.14 29.95 18.80
CA HIS A 127 -1.74 31.28 18.85
C HIS A 127 -2.82 31.38 19.94
N LYS A 128 -3.65 30.34 20.09
CA LYS A 128 -4.70 30.27 21.12
C LYS A 128 -4.20 30.12 22.56
N ARG A 129 -2.91 29.79 22.77
CA ARG A 129 -2.26 29.72 24.09
C ARG A 129 -1.50 31.01 24.45
N SER A 130 -1.25 31.87 23.47
CA SER A 130 -0.53 33.13 23.63
C SER A 130 -1.46 34.35 23.67
N SER A 131 -2.76 34.15 23.49
CA SER A 131 -3.83 35.14 23.64
C SER A 131 -4.75 34.72 24.78
#